data_AF-A0A3A0BA32-F1
#
_entry.id   AF-A0A3A0BA32-F1
#
_cell.length_a   1.000
_cell.length_b   1.000
_cell.length_c   1.000
_cell.angle_alpha   90.00
_cell.angle_beta   90.00
_cell.angle_gamma   90.00
#
_symmetry.space_group_name_H-M   'P 1'
#
loop_
_entity.id
_entity.type
_entity.pdbx_description
1 polymer ?
#
loop_
_entity_poly.entity_id
_entity_poly.type
_entity_poly.pdbx_seq_one_letter_code
_entity_poly.pdbx_strand_id
1 'polypeptide(L)'
;ADPDGVWDTPVKILSATFHVWMALYVFSGALLVLIAKDIYADKKWARPLALALMSIPSIGGMTFVIPHMVLVLGGPNGTTNPDAGMPPAMPIMLVGLAGYFITLLAEKADWKTKVAQIVTFTALGVVGGMVFMNAQHGVRHFLHNPSLPFFETEYSNPELFLGGYVMYAAVALFIVAIYLLAARKESGWYAGMMVGIVTFVAAFLTFVDRMGQPSGQEWLRGAMLSLGLTVILAIPFFKNRVLGRTTEAETPQSKTALKPKTA
;
A
#
# COMPACT_ATOMS: atom_id res chain seq x y z
N ALA A 1 29.40 -12.62 15.02
CA ALA A 1 28.69 -11.87 16.08
C ALA A 1 28.92 -10.41 15.77
N ASP A 2 27.84 -9.64 15.64
CA ASP A 2 27.90 -8.19 15.44
C ASP A 2 28.40 -7.55 16.75
N PRO A 3 29.62 -6.98 16.79
CA PRO A 3 30.22 -6.46 18.01
C PRO A 3 29.40 -5.34 18.66
N ASP A 4 28.57 -4.67 17.86
CA ASP A 4 27.89 -3.42 18.22
C ASP A 4 26.35 -3.57 18.26
N GLY A 5 25.80 -4.73 17.89
CA GLY A 5 24.35 -5.01 17.88
C GLY A 5 23.51 -4.18 16.89
N VAL A 6 24.15 -3.38 16.04
CA VAL A 6 23.55 -2.48 15.04
C VAL A 6 22.79 -3.24 13.95
N TRP A 7 23.24 -4.42 13.58
CA TRP A 7 22.66 -5.29 12.55
C TRP A 7 21.68 -6.32 13.11
N ASP A 8 21.83 -6.70 14.38
CA ASP A 8 20.99 -7.72 15.03
C ASP A 8 19.50 -7.32 15.08
N THR A 9 19.22 -6.03 15.26
CA THR A 9 17.84 -5.54 15.40
C THR A 9 17.10 -5.44 14.07
N PRO A 10 17.67 -4.80 13.01
CA PRO A 10 17.10 -4.87 11.67
C PRO A 10 16.89 -6.30 11.20
N VAL A 11 17.86 -7.19 11.40
CA VAL A 11 17.76 -8.59 10.95
C VAL A 11 16.60 -9.32 11.64
N LYS A 12 16.39 -9.13 12.94
CA LYS A 12 15.28 -9.77 13.68
C LYS A 12 13.90 -9.32 13.19
N ILE A 13 13.66 -8.02 13.03
CA ILE A 13 12.38 -7.50 12.53
C ILE A 13 12.16 -7.91 11.08
N LEU A 14 13.15 -7.70 10.23
CA LEU A 14 13.02 -8.01 8.81
C LEU A 14 12.79 -9.50 8.62
N SER A 15 13.47 -10.35 9.39
CA SER A 15 13.22 -11.79 9.37
C SER A 15 11.80 -12.11 9.84
N ALA A 16 11.36 -11.63 11.01
CA ALA A 16 10.02 -11.93 11.51
C ALA A 16 8.93 -11.45 10.53
N THR A 17 9.02 -10.21 10.07
CA THR A 17 8.09 -9.62 9.11
C THR A 17 8.12 -10.35 7.77
N PHE A 18 9.29 -10.75 7.28
CA PHE A 18 9.41 -11.57 6.07
C PHE A 18 8.69 -12.91 6.21
N HIS A 19 8.91 -13.67 7.29
CA HIS A 19 8.26 -14.97 7.47
C HIS A 19 6.73 -14.86 7.58
N VAL A 20 6.23 -13.88 8.33
CA VAL A 20 4.79 -13.61 8.42
C VAL A 20 4.22 -13.30 7.03
N TRP A 21 4.91 -12.46 6.26
CA TRP A 21 4.42 -12.04 4.95
C TRP A 21 4.52 -13.15 3.89
N MET A 22 5.55 -14.00 3.97
CA MET A 22 5.64 -15.22 3.15
C MET A 22 4.48 -16.17 3.42
N ALA A 23 4.07 -16.33 4.69
CA ALA A 23 2.87 -17.10 5.02
C ALA A 23 1.62 -16.45 4.38
N LEU A 24 1.49 -15.13 4.47
CA LEU A 24 0.39 -14.41 3.83
C LEU A 24 0.38 -14.58 2.30
N TYR A 25 1.54 -14.66 1.64
CA TYR A 25 1.60 -14.97 0.20
C TYR A 25 1.00 -16.34 -0.12
N VAL A 26 1.39 -17.36 0.63
CA VAL A 26 0.89 -18.73 0.44
C VAL A 26 -0.61 -18.78 0.67
N PHE A 27 -1.10 -18.21 1.77
CA PHE A 27 -2.53 -18.15 2.06
C PHE A 27 -3.31 -17.34 1.02
N SER A 28 -2.75 -16.24 0.53
CA SER A 28 -3.38 -15.42 -0.51
C SER A 28 -3.51 -16.20 -1.83
N GLY A 29 -2.44 -16.89 -2.24
CA GLY A 29 -2.46 -17.76 -3.42
C GLY A 29 -3.47 -18.89 -3.28
N ALA A 30 -3.49 -19.57 -2.13
CA ALA A 30 -4.45 -20.64 -1.85
C ALA A 30 -5.90 -20.12 -1.89
N LEU A 31 -6.18 -18.97 -1.25
CA LEU A 31 -7.49 -18.35 -1.28
C LEU A 31 -7.90 -17.93 -2.70
N LEU A 32 -6.99 -17.42 -3.51
CA LEU A 32 -7.24 -17.09 -4.92
C LEU A 32 -7.68 -18.32 -5.73
N VAL A 33 -7.05 -19.48 -5.50
CA VAL A 33 -7.46 -20.76 -6.10
C VAL A 33 -8.85 -21.16 -5.62
N LEU A 34 -9.12 -21.07 -4.32
CA LEU A 34 -10.42 -21.43 -3.74
C LEU A 34 -11.58 -20.57 -4.29
N ILE A 35 -11.33 -19.28 -4.54
CA ILE A 35 -12.35 -18.37 -5.07
C ILE A 35 -12.33 -18.27 -6.60
N ALA A 36 -11.46 -19.01 -7.31
CA ALA A 36 -11.32 -18.90 -8.76
C ALA A 36 -12.64 -19.13 -9.51
N LYS A 37 -13.42 -20.13 -9.06
CA LYS A 37 -14.78 -20.38 -9.60
C LYS A 37 -15.72 -19.19 -9.38
N ASP A 38 -15.60 -18.51 -8.25
CA ASP A 38 -16.43 -17.37 -7.90
C ASP A 38 -16.04 -16.11 -8.68
N ILE A 39 -14.76 -15.95 -9.00
CA ILE A 39 -14.27 -14.94 -9.94
C ILE A 39 -14.82 -15.21 -11.34
N TYR A 40 -14.76 -16.47 -11.81
CA TYR A 40 -15.28 -16.87 -13.12
C TYR A 40 -16.79 -16.67 -13.23
N ALA A 41 -17.53 -16.95 -12.16
CA ALA A 41 -18.97 -16.70 -12.06
C ALA A 41 -19.33 -15.22 -11.82
N ASP A 42 -18.36 -14.30 -11.87
CA ASP A 42 -18.51 -12.85 -11.66
C ASP A 42 -19.26 -12.50 -10.36
N LYS A 43 -19.02 -13.26 -9.28
CA LYS A 43 -19.60 -12.93 -7.97
C LYS A 43 -19.05 -11.59 -7.51
N LYS A 44 -19.96 -10.68 -7.11
CA LYS A 44 -19.65 -9.29 -6.75
C LYS A 44 -18.56 -9.12 -5.69
N TRP A 45 -18.38 -10.08 -4.79
CA TRP A 45 -17.37 -10.03 -3.72
C TRP A 45 -16.02 -10.65 -4.13
N ALA A 46 -16.01 -11.52 -5.13
CA ALA A 46 -14.84 -12.34 -5.47
C ALA A 46 -13.73 -11.51 -6.12
N ARG A 47 -14.07 -10.65 -7.09
CA ARG A 47 -13.08 -9.74 -7.71
C ARG A 47 -12.47 -8.74 -6.70
N PRO A 48 -13.26 -8.07 -5.84
CA PRO A 48 -12.70 -7.25 -4.75
C PRO A 48 -11.76 -8.03 -3.83
N LEU A 49 -12.13 -9.25 -3.45
CA LEU A 49 -11.26 -10.08 -2.61
C LEU A 49 -9.97 -10.43 -3.35
N ALA A 50 -10.06 -10.82 -4.63
CA ALA A 50 -8.89 -11.12 -5.44
C ALA A 50 -7.93 -9.93 -5.54
N LEU A 51 -8.44 -8.69 -5.70
CA LEU A 51 -7.61 -7.49 -5.68
C LEU A 51 -6.90 -7.28 -4.34
N ALA A 52 -7.59 -7.48 -3.22
CA ALA A 52 -6.99 -7.38 -1.90
C ALA A 52 -5.91 -8.46 -1.69
N LEU A 53 -6.18 -9.70 -2.07
CA LEU A 53 -5.22 -10.80 -1.98
C LEU A 53 -3.98 -10.57 -2.85
N MET A 54 -4.16 -10.07 -4.08
CA MET A 54 -3.04 -9.71 -4.98
C MET A 54 -2.28 -8.46 -4.51
N SER A 55 -2.89 -7.61 -3.68
CA SER A 55 -2.19 -6.45 -3.11
C SER A 55 -1.13 -6.84 -2.07
N ILE A 56 -1.30 -7.99 -1.38
CA ILE A 56 -0.36 -8.48 -0.36
C ILE A 56 1.05 -8.74 -0.95
N PRO A 57 1.21 -9.56 -2.02
CA PRO A 57 2.50 -9.73 -2.70
C PRO A 57 3.00 -8.46 -3.39
N SER A 58 2.12 -7.60 -3.86
CA SER A 58 2.51 -6.33 -4.48
C SER A 58 3.12 -5.35 -3.47
N ILE A 59 2.45 -5.13 -2.34
CA ILE A 59 2.89 -4.24 -1.26
C ILE A 59 4.15 -4.79 -0.60
N GLY A 60 4.11 -6.05 -0.14
CA GLY A 60 5.26 -6.62 0.57
C GLY A 60 6.45 -6.88 -0.33
N GLY A 61 6.22 -7.29 -1.59
CA GLY A 61 7.29 -7.60 -2.51
C GLY A 61 8.21 -6.41 -2.74
N MET A 62 7.64 -5.21 -2.90
CA MET A 62 8.43 -3.98 -3.01
C MET A 62 9.19 -3.67 -1.72
N THR A 63 8.55 -3.87 -0.56
CA THR A 63 9.19 -3.65 0.74
C THR A 63 10.37 -4.60 0.98
N PHE A 64 10.34 -5.84 0.52
CA PHE A 64 11.43 -6.79 0.74
C PHE A 64 12.55 -6.76 -0.31
N VAL A 65 12.32 -6.11 -1.46
CA VAL A 65 13.38 -5.89 -2.47
C VAL A 65 14.49 -5.00 -1.91
N ILE A 66 14.16 -3.94 -1.18
CA ILE A 66 15.15 -2.98 -0.66
C ILE A 66 16.08 -3.62 0.40
N PRO A 67 15.58 -4.33 1.42
CA PRO A 67 16.44 -5.07 2.35
C PRO A 67 17.37 -6.05 1.66
N HIS A 68 16.94 -6.75 0.61
CA HIS A 68 17.84 -7.60 -0.17
C HIS A 68 18.95 -6.77 -0.84
N MET A 69 18.58 -5.64 -1.46
CA MET A 69 19.56 -4.74 -2.09
C MET A 69 20.58 -4.20 -1.08
N VAL A 70 20.16 -3.91 0.14
CA VAL A 70 21.01 -3.27 1.17
C VAL A 70 21.79 -4.28 2.00
N LEU A 71 21.20 -5.43 2.35
CA LEU A 71 21.76 -6.39 3.32
C LEU A 71 22.34 -7.65 2.69
N VAL A 72 21.93 -7.99 1.47
CA VAL A 72 22.37 -9.21 0.77
C VAL A 72 23.28 -8.85 -0.40
N LEU A 73 22.85 -7.93 -1.26
CA LEU A 73 23.69 -7.38 -2.33
C LEU A 73 24.70 -6.38 -1.77
N GLY A 74 24.27 -5.47 -0.91
CA GLY A 74 25.15 -4.63 -0.11
C GLY A 74 25.80 -5.47 1.00
N GLY A 75 27.11 -5.61 0.94
CA GLY A 75 27.92 -6.19 2.00
C GLY A 75 28.33 -5.14 3.03
N PRO A 76 28.91 -5.57 4.17
CA PRO A 76 29.49 -4.66 5.16
C PRO A 76 30.47 -3.69 4.51
N ASN A 77 30.48 -2.44 4.97
CA ASN A 77 31.39 -1.38 4.51
C ASN A 77 31.26 -0.99 3.02
N GLY A 78 30.08 -1.16 2.43
CA GLY A 78 29.83 -0.76 1.03
C GLY A 78 30.40 -1.72 -0.01
N THR A 79 30.79 -2.93 0.40
CA THR A 79 31.17 -4.00 -0.52
C THR A 79 29.93 -4.49 -1.28
N THR A 80 30.10 -5.06 -2.47
CA THR A 80 29.00 -5.67 -3.23
C THR A 80 29.22 -7.18 -3.24
N ASN A 81 28.20 -7.95 -2.86
CA ASN A 81 28.22 -9.40 -2.94
C ASN A 81 27.85 -9.85 -4.37
N PRO A 82 28.81 -10.35 -5.17
CA PRO A 82 28.56 -10.74 -6.56
C PRO A 82 27.59 -11.94 -6.67
N ASP A 83 27.45 -12.73 -5.60
CA ASP A 83 26.63 -13.94 -5.57
C ASP A 83 25.21 -13.70 -5.03
N ALA A 84 24.85 -12.44 -4.72
CA ALA A 84 23.56 -12.10 -4.11
C ALA A 84 22.34 -12.42 -4.99
N GLY A 85 22.52 -12.50 -6.31
CA GLY A 85 21.46 -12.79 -7.27
C GLY A 85 20.28 -11.80 -7.21
N MET A 86 19.16 -12.18 -7.84
CA MET A 86 17.93 -11.40 -7.81
C MET A 86 17.23 -11.52 -6.44
N PRO A 87 16.66 -10.44 -5.88
CA PRO A 87 15.83 -10.53 -4.68
C PRO A 87 14.72 -11.57 -4.84
N PRO A 88 14.59 -12.57 -3.94
CA PRO A 88 13.53 -13.59 -4.02
C PRO A 88 12.11 -12.99 -3.97
N ALA A 89 11.96 -11.81 -3.37
CA ALA A 89 10.69 -11.08 -3.32
C ALA A 89 10.29 -10.46 -4.68
N MET A 90 11.25 -10.21 -5.59
CA MET A 90 10.99 -9.57 -6.88
C MET A 90 10.04 -10.39 -7.78
N PRO A 91 10.24 -11.70 -8.04
CA PRO A 91 9.32 -12.47 -8.87
C PRO A 91 7.93 -12.58 -8.21
N ILE A 92 7.88 -12.68 -6.87
CA ILE A 92 6.61 -12.69 -6.12
C ILE A 92 5.87 -11.37 -6.30
N MET A 93 6.58 -10.24 -6.21
CA MET A 93 6.03 -8.91 -6.46
C MET A 93 5.47 -8.80 -7.89
N LEU A 94 6.22 -9.25 -8.89
CA LEU A 94 5.81 -9.16 -10.30
C LEU A 94 4.56 -10.00 -10.59
N VAL A 95 4.48 -11.22 -10.04
CA VAL A 95 3.28 -12.06 -10.14
C VAL A 95 2.10 -11.39 -9.44
N GLY A 96 2.32 -10.84 -8.24
CA GLY A 96 1.31 -10.08 -7.50
C GLY A 96 0.78 -8.88 -8.28
N LEU A 97 1.68 -8.06 -8.83
CA LEU A 97 1.33 -6.86 -9.60
C LEU A 97 0.60 -7.22 -10.90
N ALA A 98 1.07 -8.24 -11.62
CA ALA A 98 0.40 -8.71 -12.83
C ALA A 98 -1.02 -9.17 -12.51
N GLY A 99 -1.19 -10.02 -11.49
CA GLY A 99 -2.50 -10.48 -11.02
C GLY A 99 -3.39 -9.32 -10.57
N TYR A 100 -2.83 -8.35 -9.85
CA TYR A 100 -3.52 -7.15 -9.37
C TYR A 100 -4.08 -6.33 -10.53
N PHE A 101 -3.24 -5.94 -11.50
CA PHE A 101 -3.67 -5.11 -12.62
C PHE A 101 -4.56 -5.86 -13.61
N ILE A 102 -4.32 -7.16 -13.86
CA ILE A 102 -5.23 -7.99 -14.66
C ILE A 102 -6.62 -7.99 -14.02
N THR A 103 -6.70 -8.23 -12.71
CA THR A 103 -7.98 -8.26 -11.98
C THR A 103 -8.66 -6.90 -11.98
N LEU A 104 -7.90 -5.82 -11.81
CA LEU A 104 -8.40 -4.44 -11.81
C LEU A 104 -8.97 -4.07 -13.18
N LEU A 105 -8.24 -4.40 -14.25
CA LEU A 105 -8.58 -4.02 -15.61
C LEU A 105 -9.60 -4.95 -16.27
N ALA A 106 -9.86 -6.12 -15.69
CA ALA A 106 -10.90 -7.05 -16.14
C ALA A 106 -12.33 -6.49 -15.99
N GLU A 107 -12.54 -5.49 -15.13
CA GLU A 107 -13.85 -4.86 -15.00
C GLU A 107 -14.23 -4.11 -16.28
N LYS A 108 -15.46 -4.34 -16.76
CA LYS A 108 -16.02 -3.60 -17.90
C LYS A 108 -16.44 -2.22 -17.41
N ALA A 109 -15.70 -1.20 -17.82
CA ALA A 109 -15.96 0.19 -17.46
C ALA A 109 -15.49 1.12 -18.58
N ASP A 110 -16.04 2.33 -18.64
CA ASP A 110 -15.59 3.36 -19.57
C ASP A 110 -14.15 3.81 -19.25
N TRP A 111 -13.47 4.41 -20.23
CA TRP A 111 -12.05 4.72 -20.12
C TRP A 111 -11.73 5.66 -18.95
N LYS A 112 -12.60 6.64 -18.65
CA LYS A 112 -12.38 7.58 -17.53
C LYS A 112 -12.48 6.84 -16.20
N THR A 113 -13.40 5.87 -16.08
CA THR A 113 -13.50 5.01 -14.90
C THR A 113 -12.27 4.11 -14.76
N LYS A 114 -11.76 3.53 -15.85
CA LYS A 114 -10.51 2.76 -15.83
C LYS A 114 -9.33 3.62 -15.38
N VAL A 115 -9.20 4.85 -15.87
CA VAL A 115 -8.15 5.78 -15.45
C VAL A 115 -8.28 6.10 -13.97
N ALA A 116 -9.49 6.43 -13.50
CA ALA A 116 -9.71 6.71 -12.08
C ALA A 116 -9.32 5.50 -11.21
N GLN A 117 -9.69 4.29 -11.63
CA GLN A 117 -9.32 3.05 -10.95
C GLN A 117 -7.81 2.84 -10.94
N ILE A 118 -7.14 2.87 -12.09
CA ILE A 118 -5.69 2.68 -12.17
C ILE A 118 -4.98 3.65 -11.23
N VAL A 119 -5.31 4.94 -11.28
CA VAL A 119 -4.66 5.97 -10.46
C VAL A 119 -4.92 5.70 -8.97
N THR A 120 -6.18 5.51 -8.56
CA THR A 120 -6.52 5.31 -7.14
C THR A 120 -5.92 4.03 -6.58
N PHE A 121 -6.07 2.90 -7.27
CA PHE A 121 -5.59 1.60 -6.79
C PHE A 121 -4.06 1.50 -6.82
N THR A 122 -3.40 2.11 -7.82
CA THR A 122 -1.93 2.22 -7.84
C THR A 122 -1.45 3.07 -6.67
N ALA A 123 -2.07 4.23 -6.41
CA ALA A 123 -1.70 5.08 -5.29
C ALA A 123 -1.85 4.35 -3.95
N LEU A 124 -2.94 3.60 -3.74
CA LEU A 124 -3.11 2.78 -2.54
C LEU A 124 -2.01 1.72 -2.38
N GLY A 125 -1.64 1.03 -3.46
CA GLY A 125 -0.58 0.02 -3.43
C GLY A 125 0.81 0.62 -3.19
N VAL A 126 1.16 1.70 -3.89
CA VAL A 126 2.46 2.38 -3.77
C VAL A 126 2.64 2.99 -2.38
N VAL A 127 1.63 3.73 -1.90
CA VAL A 127 1.67 4.29 -0.54
C VAL A 127 1.70 3.16 0.50
N GLY A 128 0.93 2.09 0.30
CA GLY A 128 0.98 0.91 1.16
C GLY A 128 2.39 0.31 1.27
N GLY A 129 3.11 0.16 0.16
CA GLY A 129 4.50 -0.34 0.15
C GLY A 129 5.49 0.59 0.86
N MET A 130 5.39 1.90 0.62
CA MET A 130 6.24 2.91 1.28
C MET A 130 5.96 2.97 2.79
N VAL A 131 4.69 2.96 3.18
CA VAL A 131 4.26 2.95 4.58
C VAL A 131 4.70 1.67 5.27
N PHE A 132 4.68 0.54 4.57
CA PHE A 132 5.17 -0.73 5.12
C PHE A 132 6.69 -0.69 5.38
N MET A 133 7.46 -0.06 4.49
CA MET A 133 8.88 0.20 4.74
C MET A 133 9.08 1.09 5.97
N ASN A 134 8.36 2.21 6.04
CA ASN A 134 8.40 3.11 7.19
C ASN A 134 8.09 2.37 8.49
N ALA A 135 7.10 1.47 8.49
CA ALA A 135 6.76 0.65 9.65
C ALA A 135 7.94 -0.17 10.17
N GLN A 136 8.71 -0.81 9.27
CA GLN A 136 9.92 -1.55 9.62
C GLN A 136 11.00 -0.63 10.18
N HIS A 137 11.20 0.53 9.55
CA HIS A 137 12.16 1.54 9.98
C HIS A 137 11.80 2.14 11.35
N GLY A 138 10.52 2.34 11.66
CA GLY A 138 10.06 2.83 12.96
C GLY A 138 10.22 1.79 14.07
N VAL A 139 9.76 0.56 13.84
CA VAL A 139 9.79 -0.50 14.88
C VAL A 139 11.21 -0.89 15.27
N ARG A 140 12.19 -0.85 14.35
CA ARG A 140 13.59 -1.16 14.71
C ARG A 140 14.17 -0.22 15.75
N HIS A 141 13.71 1.03 15.82
CA HIS A 141 14.19 1.96 16.85
C HIS A 141 13.75 1.52 18.25
N PHE A 142 12.56 0.93 18.39
CA PHE A 142 12.09 0.38 19.67
C PHE A 142 12.79 -0.91 20.07
N LEU A 143 13.20 -1.73 19.11
CA LEU A 143 13.84 -3.03 19.41
C LEU A 143 15.35 -2.93 19.60
N HIS A 144 15.98 -1.82 19.22
CA HIS A 144 17.44 -1.67 19.28
C HIS A 144 17.95 -1.60 20.72
N ASN A 145 17.14 -1.05 21.64
CA ASN A 145 17.47 -0.93 23.05
C ASN A 145 16.31 -1.45 23.93
N PRO A 146 16.15 -2.77 24.07
CA PRO A 146 15.02 -3.37 24.79
C PRO A 146 15.02 -3.09 26.30
N SER A 147 16.13 -2.58 26.85
CA SER A 147 16.27 -2.20 28.26
C SER A 147 15.80 -0.78 28.57
N LEU A 148 15.51 0.05 27.57
CA LEU A 148 15.09 1.43 27.78
C LEU A 148 13.56 1.51 27.82
N PRO A 149 12.96 2.24 28.79
CA PRO A 149 11.52 2.40 28.86
C PRO A 149 10.99 3.09 27.58
N PHE A 150 9.75 2.76 27.18
CA PHE A 150 9.01 3.35 26.05
C PHE A 150 8.90 4.90 26.03
N PHE A 151 9.47 5.59 27.01
CA PHE A 151 9.39 7.03 27.24
C PHE A 151 10.76 7.74 27.24
N GLU A 152 11.86 7.04 26.94
CA GLU A 152 13.13 7.72 26.71
C GLU A 152 13.09 8.41 25.35
N THR A 153 12.96 9.74 25.38
CA THR A 153 12.70 10.58 24.21
C THR A 153 13.81 10.52 23.14
N GLU A 154 15.00 10.02 23.49
CA GLU A 154 16.11 9.83 22.56
C GLU A 154 15.96 8.57 21.68
N TYR A 155 15.27 7.54 22.17
CA TYR A 155 15.18 6.22 21.49
C TYR A 155 13.74 5.77 21.19
N SER A 156 12.76 6.28 21.94
CA SER A 156 11.34 5.97 21.83
C SER A 156 10.53 7.24 22.03
N ASN A 157 10.19 7.91 20.94
CA ASN A 157 9.30 9.06 20.94
C ASN A 157 7.95 8.70 20.28
N PRO A 158 6.88 9.46 20.55
CA PRO A 158 5.57 9.25 19.93
C PRO A 158 5.63 9.22 18.39
N GLU A 159 6.52 9.98 17.78
CA GLU A 159 6.70 10.10 16.34
C GLU A 159 7.20 8.80 15.72
N LEU A 160 8.11 8.08 16.39
CA LEU A 160 8.55 6.75 15.97
C LEU A 160 7.46 5.71 16.22
N PHE A 161 6.63 5.85 17.27
CA PHE A 161 5.51 4.93 17.51
C PHE A 161 4.49 5.04 16.36
N LEU A 162 4.17 6.28 15.99
CA LEU A 162 3.36 6.59 14.83
C LEU A 162 4.02 6.10 13.52
N GLY A 163 5.32 6.32 13.37
CA GLY A 163 6.10 5.86 12.22
C GLY A 163 6.30 4.34 12.14
N GLY A 164 6.15 3.62 13.25
CA GLY A 164 6.33 2.18 13.36
C GLY A 164 5.01 1.41 13.39
N TYR A 165 4.45 1.22 14.60
CA TYR A 165 3.29 0.36 14.81
C TYR A 165 2.01 0.87 14.16
N VAL A 166 1.78 2.19 14.14
CA VAL A 166 0.61 2.76 13.45
C VAL A 166 0.73 2.57 11.93
N MET A 167 1.93 2.63 11.38
CA MET A 167 2.16 2.31 9.97
C MET A 167 1.86 0.84 9.64
N TYR A 168 2.17 -0.13 10.52
CA TYR A 168 1.75 -1.53 10.32
C TYR A 168 0.22 -1.67 10.26
N ALA A 169 -0.50 -1.01 11.17
CA ALA A 169 -1.96 -0.99 11.14
C ALA A 169 -2.48 -0.32 9.86
N ALA A 170 -1.81 0.74 9.39
CA ALA A 170 -2.14 1.40 8.13
C ALA A 170 -1.98 0.47 6.92
N VAL A 171 -0.95 -0.38 6.85
CA VAL A 171 -0.79 -1.39 5.78
C VAL A 171 -1.99 -2.32 5.71
N ALA A 172 -2.45 -2.85 6.85
CA ALA A 172 -3.65 -3.67 6.89
C ALA A 172 -4.89 -2.89 6.41
N LEU A 173 -5.01 -1.64 6.83
CA LEU A 173 -6.14 -0.78 6.42
C LEU A 173 -6.09 -0.41 4.93
N PHE A 174 -4.91 -0.29 4.31
CA PHE A 174 -4.76 -0.14 2.86
C PHE A 174 -5.32 -1.35 2.10
N ILE A 175 -4.99 -2.57 2.54
CA ILE A 175 -5.50 -3.81 1.95
C ILE A 175 -7.04 -3.87 2.08
N VAL A 176 -7.57 -3.49 3.24
CA VAL A 176 -9.02 -3.39 3.47
C VAL A 176 -9.67 -2.31 2.60
N ALA A 177 -9.03 -1.14 2.46
CA ALA A 177 -9.51 -0.06 1.61
C ALA A 177 -9.57 -0.50 0.14
N ILE A 178 -8.55 -1.23 -0.35
CA ILE A 178 -8.54 -1.84 -1.69
C ILE A 178 -9.75 -2.76 -1.86
N TYR A 179 -9.98 -3.69 -0.92
CA TYR A 179 -11.16 -4.57 -0.97
C TYR A 179 -12.47 -3.78 -1.05
N LEU A 180 -12.66 -2.84 -0.12
CA LEU A 180 -13.92 -2.11 0.01
C LEU A 180 -14.17 -1.18 -1.19
N LEU A 181 -13.14 -0.50 -1.71
CA LEU A 181 -13.25 0.34 -2.90
C LEU A 181 -13.52 -0.49 -4.15
N ALA A 182 -12.87 -1.65 -4.29
CA ALA A 182 -13.14 -2.55 -5.41
C ALA A 182 -14.58 -3.09 -5.35
N ALA A 183 -15.11 -3.30 -4.14
CA ALA A 183 -16.50 -3.62 -3.90
C ALA A 183 -17.45 -2.40 -4.04
N ARG A 184 -16.95 -1.25 -4.51
CA ARG A 184 -17.69 0.02 -4.69
C ARG A 184 -18.33 0.54 -3.41
N LYS A 185 -17.79 0.19 -2.24
CA LYS A 185 -18.31 0.61 -0.94
C LYS A 185 -17.71 1.94 -0.53
N GLU A 186 -18.56 2.87 -0.09
CA GLU A 186 -18.11 4.18 0.39
C GLU A 186 -17.25 4.08 1.66
N SER A 187 -17.44 3.03 2.48
CA SER A 187 -16.55 2.75 3.61
C SER A 187 -15.09 2.55 3.18
N GLY A 188 -14.84 2.02 1.97
CA GLY A 188 -13.49 1.90 1.43
C GLY A 188 -12.86 3.24 1.10
N TRP A 189 -13.67 4.21 0.66
CA TRP A 189 -13.22 5.58 0.41
C TRP A 189 -12.82 6.27 1.69
N TYR A 190 -13.65 6.17 2.73
CA TYR A 190 -13.32 6.73 4.04
C TYR A 190 -12.11 6.05 4.68
N ALA A 191 -12.00 4.71 4.56
CA ALA A 191 -10.81 3.99 5.00
C ALA A 191 -9.55 4.48 4.28
N GLY A 192 -9.60 4.61 2.95
CA GLY A 192 -8.50 5.14 2.13
C GLY A 192 -8.11 6.57 2.50
N MET A 193 -9.09 7.45 2.71
CA MET A 193 -8.85 8.83 3.12
C MET A 193 -8.23 8.91 4.51
N MET A 194 -8.80 8.18 5.46
CA MET A 194 -8.31 8.13 6.84
C MET A 194 -6.87 7.63 6.89
N VAL A 195 -6.56 6.52 6.22
CA VAL A 195 -5.21 5.96 6.22
C VAL A 195 -4.22 6.88 5.50
N GLY A 196 -4.63 7.57 4.42
CA GLY A 196 -3.82 8.58 3.75
C GLY A 196 -3.44 9.74 4.68
N ILE A 197 -4.41 10.28 5.42
CA ILE A 197 -4.20 11.37 6.38
C ILE A 197 -3.32 10.91 7.55
N VAL A 198 -3.65 9.77 8.17
CA VAL A 198 -2.91 9.24 9.34
C VAL A 198 -1.46 8.97 8.97
N THR A 199 -1.21 8.34 7.83
CA THR A 199 0.16 8.03 7.38
C THR A 199 0.93 9.29 6.96
N PHE A 200 0.26 10.30 6.39
CA PHE A 200 0.87 11.60 6.15
C PHE A 200 1.33 12.24 7.46
N VAL A 201 0.42 12.38 8.43
CA VAL A 201 0.74 13.01 9.73
C VAL A 201 1.85 12.26 10.44
N ALA A 202 1.73 10.93 10.54
CA ALA A 202 2.73 10.10 11.19
C ALA A 202 4.10 10.25 10.51
N ALA A 203 4.20 10.08 9.19
CA ALA A 203 5.47 10.18 8.48
C ALA A 203 6.05 11.61 8.50
N PHE A 204 5.21 12.64 8.44
CA PHE A 204 5.65 14.03 8.49
C PHE A 204 6.21 14.41 9.86
N LEU A 205 5.54 14.00 10.94
CA LEU A 205 6.05 14.22 12.31
C LEU A 205 7.38 13.48 12.53
N THR A 206 7.49 12.23 12.09
CA THR A 206 8.77 11.50 12.14
C THR A 206 9.85 12.17 11.29
N PHE A 207 9.49 12.75 10.13
CA PHE A 207 10.43 13.53 9.34
C PHE A 207 10.94 14.76 10.10
N VAL A 208 10.06 15.51 10.77
CA VAL A 208 10.45 16.70 11.55
C VAL A 208 11.40 16.32 12.69
N ASP A 209 11.10 15.24 13.41
CA ASP A 209 11.98 14.68 14.45
C ASP A 209 13.35 14.25 13.90
N ARG A 210 13.36 13.69 12.69
CA ARG A 210 14.56 13.17 12.03
C ARG A 210 15.17 14.15 11.04
N MET A 211 14.82 15.43 11.14
CA MET A 211 15.33 16.45 10.25
C MET A 211 16.85 16.58 10.45
N GLY A 212 17.62 16.44 9.36
CA GLY A 212 19.08 16.42 9.41
C GLY A 212 19.72 15.04 9.61
N GLN A 213 18.93 13.99 9.87
CA GLN A 213 19.43 12.60 9.86
C GLN A 213 19.29 11.99 8.45
N PRO A 214 20.15 11.03 8.07
CA PRO A 214 20.04 10.34 6.77
C PRO A 214 18.68 9.67 6.54
N SER A 215 18.07 9.15 7.60
CA SER A 215 16.74 8.50 7.56
C SER A 215 15.58 9.48 7.35
N GLY A 216 15.75 10.77 7.63
CA GLY A 216 14.68 11.77 7.51
C GLY A 216 14.09 11.84 6.09
N GLN A 217 14.92 11.66 5.06
CA GLN A 217 14.47 11.72 3.67
C GLN A 217 13.48 10.61 3.29
N GLU A 218 13.59 9.44 3.93
CA GLU A 218 12.65 8.33 3.72
C GLU A 218 11.26 8.69 4.27
N TRP A 219 11.23 9.27 5.46
CA TRP A 219 10.00 9.75 6.10
C TRP A 219 9.31 10.86 5.29
N LEU A 220 10.08 11.81 4.75
CA LEU A 220 9.53 12.86 3.88
C LEU A 220 8.89 12.28 2.62
N ARG A 221 9.54 11.30 1.96
CA ARG A 221 8.96 10.61 0.80
C ARG A 221 7.66 9.90 1.17
N GLY A 222 7.63 9.21 2.31
CA GLY A 222 6.42 8.61 2.86
C GLY A 222 5.29 9.63 3.03
N ALA A 223 5.59 10.75 3.68
CA ALA A 223 4.62 11.83 3.88
C ALA A 223 4.09 12.37 2.55
N MET A 224 4.96 12.67 1.59
CA MET A 224 4.55 13.23 0.30
C MET A 224 3.70 12.27 -0.53
N LEU A 225 4.01 10.98 -0.52
CA LEU A 225 3.20 9.96 -1.18
C LEU A 225 1.82 9.81 -0.51
N SER A 226 1.75 9.79 0.82
CA SER A 226 0.49 9.76 1.57
C SER A 226 -0.36 11.01 1.35
N LEU A 227 0.26 12.19 1.28
CA LEU A 227 -0.42 13.43 0.91
C LEU A 227 -0.97 13.36 -0.52
N GLY A 228 -0.16 12.87 -1.46
CA GLY A 228 -0.58 12.67 -2.86
C GLY A 228 -1.81 11.78 -2.97
N LEU A 229 -1.83 10.64 -2.26
CA LEU A 229 -3.02 9.79 -2.18
C LEU A 229 -4.21 10.52 -1.58
N THR A 230 -4.02 11.24 -0.48
CA THR A 230 -5.09 12.00 0.18
C THR A 230 -5.72 13.02 -0.77
N VAL A 231 -4.89 13.73 -1.56
CA VAL A 231 -5.35 14.67 -2.58
C VAL A 231 -6.11 13.94 -3.70
N ILE A 232 -5.60 12.82 -4.20
CA ILE A 232 -6.31 11.98 -5.19
C ILE A 232 -7.70 11.59 -4.66
N LEU A 233 -7.79 11.17 -3.40
CA LEU A 233 -9.03 10.82 -2.72
C LEU A 233 -9.87 12.04 -2.27
N ALA A 234 -9.39 13.26 -2.43
CA ALA A 234 -10.20 14.46 -2.16
C ALA A 234 -10.94 14.92 -3.42
N ILE A 235 -10.40 14.59 -4.60
CA ILE A 235 -10.93 15.02 -5.89
C ILE A 235 -12.23 14.24 -6.22
N PRO A 236 -13.37 14.94 -6.44
CA PRO A 236 -14.66 14.29 -6.70
C PRO A 236 -14.68 13.38 -7.93
N PHE A 237 -13.85 13.66 -8.93
CA PHE A 237 -13.70 12.82 -10.12
C PHE A 237 -13.35 11.37 -9.74
N PHE A 238 -12.33 11.16 -8.91
CA PHE A 238 -11.95 9.81 -8.48
C PHE A 238 -13.03 9.20 -7.59
N LYS A 239 -13.63 9.98 -6.66
CA LYS A 239 -14.69 9.48 -5.76
C LYS A 239 -15.84 8.88 -6.55
N ASN A 240 -16.38 9.67 -7.46
CA ASN A 240 -17.60 9.33 -8.18
C ASN A 240 -17.37 8.15 -9.13
N ARG A 241 -16.16 8.03 -9.70
CA ARG A 241 -15.83 6.96 -10.65
C ARG A 241 -15.49 5.66 -9.94
N VAL A 242 -14.71 5.72 -8.86
CA VAL A 242 -14.36 4.53 -8.06
C VAL A 242 -15.56 4.00 -7.28
N LEU A 243 -16.56 4.83 -6.96
CA LEU A 243 -17.83 4.39 -6.35
C LEU A 243 -18.95 4.10 -7.36
N GLY A 244 -18.72 4.26 -8.66
CA GLY A 244 -19.73 3.96 -9.70
C GLY A 244 -20.93 4.91 -9.75
N ARG A 245 -20.78 6.17 -9.31
CA ARG A 245 -21.86 7.16 -9.16
C ARG A 245 -22.19 7.98 -10.41
N THR A 246 -21.52 7.75 -11.55
CA THR A 246 -21.52 8.70 -12.70
C THR A 246 -22.22 8.22 -13.97
N THR A 247 -23.08 7.20 -13.91
CA THR A 247 -23.78 6.68 -15.10
C THR A 247 -25.08 7.39 -15.49
N GLU A 248 -25.61 8.35 -14.73
CA GLU A 248 -26.94 8.95 -15.03
C GLU A 248 -26.94 10.41 -15.52
N ALA A 249 -25.84 11.17 -15.38
CA ALA A 249 -25.87 12.63 -15.61
C ALA A 249 -25.44 13.10 -17.02
N GLU A 250 -25.00 12.21 -17.92
CA GLU A 250 -24.50 12.58 -19.26
C GLU A 250 -25.47 12.18 -20.40
N THR A 251 -26.79 12.22 -20.19
CA THR A 251 -27.72 12.28 -21.33
C THR A 251 -28.19 13.73 -21.49
N PRO A 252 -27.78 14.46 -22.53
CA PRO A 252 -28.45 15.71 -22.86
C PRO A 252 -29.89 15.34 -23.20
N GLN A 253 -30.85 15.77 -22.38
CA GLN A 253 -32.24 15.80 -22.79
C GLN A 253 -32.32 16.65 -24.05
N SER A 254 -32.42 15.97 -25.20
CA SER A 254 -32.69 16.58 -26.48
C SER A 254 -34.00 17.35 -26.36
N LYS A 255 -33.90 18.68 -26.21
CA LYS A 255 -35.02 19.59 -26.42
C LYS A 255 -35.35 19.59 -27.91
N THR A 256 -35.96 18.51 -28.39
CA THR A 256 -36.71 18.52 -29.64
C THR A 256 -38.18 18.65 -29.27
N ALA A 257 -38.57 19.89 -28.93
CA ALA A 257 -39.97 20.25 -28.90
C ALA A 257 -40.50 20.10 -30.34
N LEU A 258 -41.23 19.01 -30.58
CA LEU A 258 -42.05 18.83 -31.78
C LEU A 258 -43.05 19.99 -31.84
N LYS A 259 -42.91 20.85 -32.86
CA LYS A 259 -43.98 21.79 -33.24
C LYS A 259 -45.21 20.97 -33.67
N PRO A 260 -46.43 21.30 -33.21
CA PRO A 260 -47.62 20.70 -33.79
C PRO A 260 -47.79 21.21 -35.24
N LYS A 261 -47.97 20.27 -36.18
CA LYS A 261 -48.52 20.57 -37.50
C LYS A 261 -50.00 20.89 -37.30
N THR A 262 -50.39 22.14 -37.50
CA THR A 262 -51.79 22.48 -37.80
C THR A 262 -52.04 22.27 -39.29
N ALA A 263 -53.17 21.64 -39.56
CA ALA A 263 -53.75 21.39 -40.88
C ALA A 263 -54.19 22.67 -41.58
#